data_AF-A0AA90PY17-F1
#
_entry.id   AF-A0AA90PY17-F1
#
_cell.length_a   1.000
_cell.length_b   1.000
_cell.length_c   1.000
_cell.angle_alpha   90.00
_cell.angle_beta   90.00
_cell.angle_gamma   90.00
#
_symmetry.space_group_name_H-M   'P 1'
#
loop_
_entity.id
_entity.type
_entity.pdbx_description
1 polymer ?
#
loop_
_entity_poly.entity_id
_entity_poly.type
_entity_poly.pdbx_seq_one_letter_code
_entity_poly.pdbx_strand_id
1 'polypeptide(L)' 'MKKLSLICALLLLTACGSDTHTSSPPEVPTPPPPPPTGPVADAFYNSVKTTVAAMPDDSEATTIDAIASTAPEDTEPSAL' A
#
# COMPACT_ATOMS: atom_id res chain seq x y z
N MET A 1 -56.55 -1.49 -52.37
CA MET A 1 -55.58 -2.59 -52.13
C MET A 1 -54.09 -2.18 -52.21
N LYS A 2 -53.73 -0.95 -52.64
CA LYS A 2 -52.32 -0.48 -52.67
C LYS A 2 -51.74 -0.04 -51.31
N LYS A 3 -52.58 0.25 -50.32
CA LYS A 3 -52.15 0.73 -48.99
C LYS A 3 -51.56 -0.38 -48.11
N LEU A 4 -51.99 -1.63 -48.32
CA LEU A 4 -51.50 -2.80 -47.58
C LEU A 4 -50.10 -3.22 -48.04
N SER A 5 -49.80 -3.05 -49.33
CA SER A 5 -48.48 -3.39 -49.89
C SER A 5 -47.36 -2.47 -49.38
N LEU A 6 -47.66 -1.21 -49.08
CA LEU A 6 -46.69 -0.25 -48.55
C LEU A 6 -46.31 -0.59 -47.10
N ILE A 7 -47.27 -1.07 -46.31
CA ILE A 7 -47.05 -1.47 -44.91
C ILE A 7 -46.17 -2.72 -44.84
N CYS A 8 -46.41 -3.71 -45.70
CA CYS A 8 -45.55 -4.90 -45.75
C CYS A 8 -44.11 -4.57 -46.19
N ALA A 9 -43.93 -3.60 -47.09
CA ALA A 9 -42.59 -3.16 -47.50
C ALA A 9 -41.84 -2.46 -46.34
N LEU A 10 -42.51 -1.63 -45.54
CA LEU A 10 -41.90 -0.97 -44.38
C LEU A 10 -41.47 -1.95 -43.29
N LEU A 11 -42.26 -3.00 -43.04
CA LEU A 11 -41.94 -4.03 -42.05
C LEU A 11 -40.71 -4.88 -42.43
N LEU A 12 -40.43 -5.02 -43.73
CA LEU A 12 -39.25 -5.77 -44.21
C LEU A 12 -37.95 -4.95 -44.09
N LEU A 13 -38.01 -3.61 -44.06
CA LEU A 13 -36.82 -2.77 -43.90
C LEU A 13 -36.30 -2.69 -42.46
N THR A 14 -37.13 -2.96 -41.44
CA THR A 14 -36.69 -2.94 -40.04
C THR A 14 -35.98 -4.22 -39.60
N ALA A 15 -35.92 -5.25 -40.46
CA ALA A 15 -35.23 -6.50 -40.19
C ALA A 15 -33.78 -6.54 -40.71
N CYS A 16 -33.30 -5.47 -41.38
CA CYS A 16 -31.87 -5.29 -41.61
C CYS A 16 -31.25 -4.68 -40.34
N GLY A 17 -31.27 -5.48 -39.26
CA GLY A 17 -30.56 -5.17 -38.04
C GLY A 17 -29.08 -5.16 -38.35
N SER A 18 -28.46 -3.97 -38.27
CA SER A 18 -27.01 -3.87 -38.23
C SER A 18 -26.54 -4.55 -36.95
N ASP A 19 -25.89 -5.70 -37.10
CA ASP A 19 -25.03 -6.28 -36.08
C ASP A 19 -23.89 -5.29 -35.80
N THR A 20 -24.13 -4.34 -34.89
CA THR A 20 -23.04 -3.61 -34.26
C THR A 20 -22.40 -4.58 -33.28
N HIS A 21 -21.44 -5.37 -33.77
CA HIS A 21 -20.51 -6.07 -32.91
C HIS A 21 -19.79 -5.02 -32.06
N THR A 22 -20.26 -4.81 -30.83
CA THR A 22 -19.48 -4.09 -29.84
C THR A 22 -18.38 -5.07 -29.44
N SER A 23 -17.21 -4.95 -30.06
CA SER A 23 -16.02 -5.59 -29.49
C SER A 23 -15.83 -5.01 -28.11
N SER A 24 -16.18 -5.79 -27.08
CA SER A 24 -15.75 -5.49 -25.73
C SER A 24 -14.23 -5.37 -25.75
N PRO A 25 -13.64 -4.31 -25.17
CA PRO A 25 -12.20 -4.24 -25.00
C PRO A 25 -11.72 -5.53 -24.35
N PRO A 26 -10.56 -6.08 -24.74
CA PRO A 26 -9.98 -7.20 -24.01
C PRO A 26 -9.88 -6.83 -22.54
N GLU A 27 -10.23 -7.75 -21.65
CA GLU A 27 -10.01 -7.56 -20.21
C GLU A 27 -8.52 -7.31 -20.00
N VAL A 28 -8.17 -6.08 -19.63
CA VAL A 28 -6.81 -5.73 -19.24
C VAL A 28 -6.62 -6.25 -17.81
N PRO A 29 -5.62 -7.11 -17.55
CA PRO A 29 -5.31 -7.53 -16.20
C PRO A 29 -5.09 -6.30 -15.32
N THR A 30 -5.81 -6.22 -14.21
CA THR A 30 -5.60 -5.14 -13.25
C THR A 30 -4.17 -5.25 -12.72
N PRO A 31 -3.36 -4.17 -12.79
CA PRO A 31 -2.01 -4.20 -12.24
C PRO A 31 -2.06 -4.51 -10.74
N PRO A 32 -1.07 -5.24 -10.21
CA PRO A 32 -1.02 -5.53 -8.78
C PRO A 32 -1.01 -4.22 -7.99
N PRO A 33 -1.60 -4.21 -6.78
CA PRO A 33 -1.57 -3.03 -5.93
C PRO A 33 -0.13 -2.59 -5.69
N PRO A 34 0.13 -1.27 -5.62
CA PRO A 34 1.46 -0.78 -5.34
C PRO A 34 1.96 -1.32 -3.99
N PRO A 35 3.27 -1.55 -3.83
CA PRO A 35 3.82 -1.94 -2.55
C PRO A 35 3.48 -0.88 -1.49
N PRO A 36 3.31 -1.28 -0.22
CA PRO A 36 3.03 -0.33 0.85
C PRO A 36 4.09 0.77 0.86
N THR A 37 3.64 2.01 0.71
CA THR A 37 4.48 3.20 0.75
C THR A 37 4.54 3.68 2.19
N GLY A 38 5.54 3.23 2.92
CA GLY A 38 5.80 3.66 4.29
C GLY A 38 6.80 2.75 5.00
N PRO A 39 7.43 3.23 6.09
CA PRO A 39 8.23 2.37 6.94
C PRO A 39 7.33 1.24 7.47
N VAL A 40 7.68 -0.01 7.12
CA VAL A 40 7.04 -1.18 7.71
C VAL A 40 7.50 -1.25 9.16
N ALA A 41 6.58 -1.00 10.09
CA ALA A 41 6.85 -1.13 11.52
C ALA A 41 7.22 -2.59 11.83
N ASP A 42 8.50 -2.84 12.04
CA ASP A 42 9.01 -4.15 12.42
C ASP A 42 8.74 -4.45 13.91
N ALA A 43 9.09 -5.67 14.33
CA ALA A 43 8.90 -6.10 15.72
C ALA A 43 9.66 -5.22 16.72
N PHE A 44 10.84 -4.71 16.33
CA PHE A 44 11.63 -3.83 17.17
C PHE A 44 10.95 -2.48 17.35
N TYR A 45 10.53 -1.84 16.26
CA TYR A 45 9.80 -0.58 16.27
C TYR A 45 8.52 -0.67 17.12
N ASN A 46 7.73 -1.73 16.94
CA ASN A 46 6.50 -1.94 17.71
C ASN A 46 6.78 -2.13 19.21
N SER A 47 7.87 -2.82 19.55
CA SER A 47 8.29 -3.01 20.93
C SER A 47 8.67 -1.67 21.58
N VAL A 48 9.53 -0.88 20.93
CA VAL A 48 9.95 0.44 21.42
C VAL A 48 8.74 1.37 21.57
N LYS A 49 7.89 1.46 20.55
CA LYS A 49 6.69 2.30 20.58
C LYS A 49 5.78 1.95 21.76
N THR A 50 5.57 0.66 22.00
CA THR A 50 4.70 0.19 23.11
C THR A 50 5.32 0.52 24.46
N THR A 51 6.63 0.30 24.63
CA THR A 51 7.34 0.63 25.86
C THR A 51 7.26 2.13 26.17
N VAL A 52 7.52 2.99 25.17
CA VAL A 52 7.46 4.45 25.34
C VAL A 52 6.03 4.91 25.65
N ALA A 53 5.02 4.37 24.98
CA ALA A 53 3.63 4.73 25.22
C ALA A 53 3.11 4.30 26.62
N ALA A 54 3.78 3.34 27.25
CA ALA A 54 3.44 2.85 28.59
C ALA A 54 4.25 3.53 29.71
N MET A 55 5.23 4.38 29.38
CA MET A 55 6.00 5.10 30.38
C MET A 55 5.16 6.21 31.03
N PRO A 56 5.15 6.32 32.37
CA PRO A 56 4.60 7.48 33.06
C PRO A 56 5.31 8.76 32.62
N ASP A 57 4.57 9.87 32.52
CA ASP A 57 5.13 11.18 32.14
C ASP A 57 6.22 11.69 33.10
N ASP A 58 6.21 11.22 34.36
CA ASP A 58 7.22 11.55 35.37
C ASP A 58 8.46 10.62 35.32
N SER A 59 8.57 9.77 34.29
CA SER A 59 9.72 8.88 34.10
C SER A 59 10.90 9.65 33.52
N GLU A 60 11.66 10.31 34.38
CA GLU A 60 12.91 10.96 34.01
C GLU A 60 14.03 9.95 33.75
N ALA A 61 15.04 10.37 32.97
CA ALA A 61 16.24 9.57 32.77
C ALA A 61 16.92 9.29 34.11
N THR A 62 17.12 8.02 34.44
CA THR A 62 17.86 7.61 35.64
C THR A 62 19.28 8.17 35.59
N THR A 63 19.72 8.75 36.71
CA THR A 63 21.07 9.26 36.90
C THR A 63 22.10 8.15 36.65
N ILE A 64 22.93 8.35 35.64
CA ILE A 64 24.01 7.44 35.24
C ILE A 64 25.33 7.70 35.98
N ASP A 65 25.35 8.57 36.98
CA ASP A 65 26.57 8.83 37.75
C ASP A 65 27.07 7.58 38.53
N ALA A 66 26.20 6.57 38.71
CA ALA A 66 26.53 5.32 39.39
C ALA A 66 27.07 4.21 38.46
N ILE A 67 27.05 4.37 37.12
CA ILE A 67 27.77 3.42 36.25
C ILE A 67 29.25 3.72 36.36
N ALA A 68 29.94 2.92 37.18
CA ALA A 68 31.39 2.92 37.27
C ALA A 68 31.97 2.81 35.85
N SER A 69 32.83 3.77 35.48
CA SER A 69 33.58 3.73 34.24
C SER A 69 34.34 2.40 34.18
N THR A 70 33.89 1.47 33.34
CA THR A 70 34.61 0.21 33.07
C THR A 70 35.71 0.43 32.03
N ALA A 71 36.23 1.66 31.94
CA ALA A 71 37.36 1.93 31.07
C ALA A 71 38.52 1.01 31.51
N PRO A 72 39.15 0.28 30.57
CA PRO A 72 40.29 -0.55 30.88
C PRO A 72 41.42 0.32 31.45
N GLU A 73 42.26 -0.28 32.30
CA GLU A 73 43.48 0.36 32.79
C GLU A 73 44.39 0.69 31.60
N ASP A 74 44.92 1.92 31.56
CA ASP A 74 45.91 2.33 30.57
C ASP A 74 47.27 1.67 30.91
N THR A 75 47.44 0.43 30.45
CA THR A 75 48.66 -0.36 30.64
C THR A 75 49.65 -0.20 29.49
N GLU A 76 49.46 0.79 28.62
CA GLU A 76 50.38 0.98 27.49
C GLU A 76 51.77 1.42 27.98
N PRO A 77 52.86 0.88 27.40
CA PRO A 77 54.20 1.31 27.76
C PRO A 77 54.41 2.77 27.34
N SER A 78 54.70 3.63 28.31
CA SER A 78 55.10 5.02 28.04
C SER A 78 56.40 5.04 27.25
N ALA A 79 56.45 5.86 26.20
CA ALA A 79 57.69 6.09 25.46
C ALA A 79 58.77 6.64 26.41
N LEU A 80 59.99 6.08 26.29
CA LEU A 80 61.18 6.50 27.02
C LEU A 80 61.70 7.86 26.54
#